data_AF-A0A965PFB5-F1
#
_entry.id   AF-A0A965PFB5-F1
#
_cell.length_a   1.000
_cell.length_b   1.000
_cell.length_c   1.000
_cell.angle_alpha   90.00
_cell.angle_beta   90.00
_cell.angle_gamma   90.00
#
_symmetry.space_group_name_H-M   'P 1'
#
loop_
_entity.id
_entity.type
_entity.pdbx_description
1 polymer ?
#
loop_
_entity_poly.entity_id
_entity_poly.type
_entity_poly.pdbx_seq_one_letter_code
_entity_poly.pdbx_strand_id
1 'polypeptide(L)'
;MSLTATVRANVSARLQSQLGLTTALTEQPIEFAFDVGDCTKVWSDRRTFAATGFDEVDFATLGIGVVKLLCIKNLSTTNQIALSAGWTGSQFSVFRQDVTAWNFSPMINLGSLTLRGYPIREGGAMLLSCPNSAGFATTSGGSILRIGGTTGQSYEIYVMGT
;
A
#
# COMPACT_ATOMS: atom_id res chain seq x y z
N MET A 1 24.87 -0.06 -13.00
CA MET A 1 24.52 -1.12 -12.02
C MET A 1 23.04 -1.42 -12.22
N SER A 2 22.67 -2.62 -12.66
CA SER A 2 21.27 -3.03 -12.81
C SER A 2 20.83 -3.76 -11.53
N LEU A 3 19.80 -3.27 -10.86
CA LEU A 3 19.21 -3.93 -9.71
C LEU A 3 18.02 -4.76 -10.22
N THR A 4 18.10 -6.08 -10.07
CA THR A 4 16.92 -6.93 -10.27
C THR A 4 16.18 -6.98 -8.94
N ALA A 5 14.94 -6.51 -8.93
CA ALA A 5 14.08 -6.64 -7.76
C ALA A 5 12.95 -7.64 -8.07
N THR A 6 12.74 -8.56 -7.15
CA THR A 6 11.66 -9.55 -7.21
C THR A 6 10.92 -9.48 -5.90
N VAL A 7 9.60 -9.35 -5.96
CA VAL A 7 8.76 -9.48 -4.76
C VAL A 7 8.07 -10.81 -4.76
N ARG A 8 8.16 -11.48 -3.61
CA ARG A 8 7.54 -12.77 -3.33
C ARG A 8 6.52 -12.59 -2.22
N ALA A 9 5.29 -13.00 -2.47
CA ALA A 9 4.24 -13.06 -1.46
C ALA A 9 3.80 -14.51 -1.28
N ASN A 10 3.84 -15.00 -0.03
CA ASN A 10 3.27 -16.29 0.34
C ASN A 10 1.84 -16.07 0.79
N VAL A 11 0.88 -16.64 0.07
CA VAL A 11 -0.54 -16.64 0.44
C VAL A 11 -0.93 -18.06 0.79
N SER A 12 -1.51 -18.28 1.97
CA SER A 12 -2.11 -19.58 2.32
C SER A 12 -3.60 -19.52 2.00
N ALA A 13 -4.05 -20.33 1.05
CA ALA A 13 -5.45 -20.56 0.78
C ALA A 13 -5.88 -21.88 1.43
N ARG A 14 -7.13 -21.95 1.91
CA ARG A 14 -7.71 -23.19 2.43
C ARG A 14 -8.76 -23.69 1.46
N LEU A 15 -8.58 -24.92 0.98
CA LEU A 15 -9.60 -25.62 0.23
C LEU A 15 -10.34 -26.56 1.18
N GLN A 16 -11.64 -26.35 1.33
CA GLN A 16 -12.53 -27.34 1.95
C GLN A 16 -12.98 -28.32 0.87
N SER A 17 -12.53 -29.57 0.94
CA SER A 17 -12.97 -30.65 0.06
C SER A 17 -13.90 -31.60 0.79
N GLN A 18 -14.94 -32.07 0.12
CA GLN A 18 -15.87 -33.07 0.64
C GLN A 18 -15.81 -34.33 -0.22
N LEU A 19 -15.51 -35.47 0.40
CA LEU A 19 -15.51 -36.80 -0.22
C LEU A 19 -16.46 -37.68 0.58
N GLY A 20 -17.70 -37.82 0.11
CA GLY A 20 -18.77 -38.48 0.86
C GLY A 20 -19.15 -37.70 2.12
N LEU A 21 -19.05 -38.34 3.29
CA LEU A 21 -19.36 -37.73 4.59
C LEU A 21 -18.15 -37.06 5.26
N THR A 22 -16.97 -37.14 4.66
CA THR A 22 -15.73 -36.61 5.24
C THR A 22 -15.40 -35.24 4.68
N THR A 23 -15.14 -34.27 5.57
CA THR A 23 -14.63 -32.94 5.23
C THR A 23 -13.15 -32.84 5.58
N ALA A 24 -12.35 -32.32 4.65
CA ALA A 24 -10.94 -32.04 4.87
C ALA A 24 -10.64 -30.56 4.54
N LEU A 25 -9.81 -29.94 5.37
CA LEU A 25 -9.23 -28.63 5.09
C LEU A 25 -7.78 -28.84 4.64
N THR A 26 -7.48 -28.45 3.41
CA THR A 26 -6.12 -28.53 2.87
C THR A 26 -5.56 -27.12 2.75
N GLU A 27 -4.39 -26.87 3.34
CA GLU A 27 -3.64 -25.63 3.09
C GLU A 27 -2.94 -25.72 1.73
N GLN A 28 -3.13 -24.69 0.93
CA GLN A 28 -2.59 -24.55 -0.42
C GLN A 28 -1.72 -23.28 -0.43
N PRO A 29 -0.38 -23.43 -0.32
CA PRO A 29 0.51 -22.29 -0.44
C PRO A 29 0.53 -21.81 -1.89
N ILE A 30 0.27 -20.52 -2.09
CA ILE A 30 0.35 -19.83 -3.37
C ILE A 30 1.53 -18.85 -3.25
N GLU A 31 2.54 -19.04 -4.10
CA GLU A 31 3.65 -18.08 -4.24
C GLU A 31 3.37 -17.17 -5.44
N PHE A 32 3.27 -15.87 -5.19
CA PHE A 32 3.28 -14.86 -6.24
C PHE A 32 4.68 -14.28 -6.36
N ALA A 33 5.27 -14.37 -7.55
CA ALA A 33 6.53 -13.72 -7.87
C ALA A 33 6.33 -12.79 -9.07
N PHE A 34 6.79 -11.56 -8.97
CA PHE A 34 6.73 -10.60 -10.07
C PHE A 34 8.02 -9.77 -10.14
N ASP A 35 8.50 -9.59 -11.37
CA ASP A 35 9.61 -8.70 -11.70
C ASP A 35 9.11 -7.26 -11.65
N VAL A 36 9.83 -6.37 -10.98
CA VAL A 36 9.48 -4.93 -10.87
C VAL A 36 10.18 -4.06 -11.91
N GLY A 37 10.89 -4.68 -12.86
CA GLY A 37 11.46 -4.02 -14.02
C GLY A 37 12.73 -3.22 -13.70
N ASP A 38 12.81 -2.02 -14.24
CA ASP A 38 13.98 -1.14 -14.25
C ASP A 38 14.22 -0.37 -12.93
N CYS A 39 13.85 -0.96 -11.79
CA CYS A 39 14.08 -0.35 -10.47
C CYS A 39 15.56 -0.03 -10.25
N THR A 40 15.83 1.21 -9.81
CA THR A 40 17.18 1.65 -9.43
C THR A 40 17.26 2.06 -7.97
N LYS A 41 16.12 2.13 -7.26
CA LYS A 41 16.02 2.58 -5.88
C LYS A 41 15.11 1.68 -5.07
N VAL A 42 15.50 1.49 -3.81
CA VAL A 42 14.72 0.80 -2.78
C VAL A 42 14.74 1.67 -1.54
N TRP A 43 13.57 1.86 -0.93
CA TRP A 43 13.43 2.55 0.33
C TRP A 43 12.42 1.81 1.21
N SER A 44 12.68 1.78 2.51
CA SER A 44 11.75 1.21 3.48
C SER A 44 11.84 1.94 4.80
N ASP A 45 10.74 2.02 5.51
CA ASP A 45 10.67 2.67 6.81
C ASP A 45 9.56 2.07 7.67
N ARG A 46 9.71 2.25 8.98
CA ARG A 46 8.69 1.91 9.97
C ARG A 46 8.32 3.19 10.70
N ARG A 47 7.04 3.56 10.59
CA ARG A 47 6.54 4.84 11.08
C ARG A 47 5.42 4.65 12.08
N THR A 48 5.21 5.68 12.90
CA THR A 48 4.13 5.74 13.89
C THR A 48 3.36 7.03 13.69
N PHE A 49 2.03 6.94 13.65
CA PHE A 49 1.18 8.12 13.47
C PHE A 49 1.33 9.08 14.65
N ALA A 50 1.65 10.33 14.33
CA ALA A 50 1.64 11.43 15.28
C ALA A 50 0.21 11.81 15.69
N ALA A 51 0.06 12.82 16.55
CA ALA A 51 -1.23 13.23 17.13
C ALA A 51 -2.32 13.60 16.10
N THR A 52 -1.93 13.92 14.86
CA THR A 52 -2.83 14.30 13.76
C THR A 52 -3.53 13.12 13.08
N GLY A 53 -3.18 11.86 13.40
CA GLY A 53 -3.86 10.67 12.86
C GLY A 53 -3.62 10.39 11.37
N PHE A 54 -2.59 10.99 10.78
CA PHE A 54 -2.14 10.69 9.43
C PHE A 54 -0.64 10.98 9.25
N ASP A 55 -0.07 10.38 8.22
CA ASP A 55 1.29 10.60 7.75
C ASP A 55 1.29 10.83 6.23
N GLU A 56 2.29 11.58 5.76
CA GLU A 56 2.49 11.94 4.38
C GLU A 56 3.90 11.54 3.94
N VAL A 57 3.96 10.69 2.92
CA VAL A 57 5.23 10.19 2.37
C VAL A 57 5.45 10.84 1.02
N ASP A 58 6.43 11.74 0.94
CA ASP A 58 6.87 12.36 -0.30
C ASP A 58 8.00 11.54 -0.93
N PHE A 59 7.67 10.75 -1.96
CA PHE A 59 8.64 9.91 -2.66
C PHE A 59 9.71 10.72 -3.39
N ALA A 60 9.45 11.98 -3.77
CA ALA A 60 10.43 12.82 -4.44
C ALA A 60 11.60 13.17 -3.51
N THR A 61 11.33 13.38 -2.21
CA THR A 61 12.39 13.60 -1.20
C THR A 61 13.26 12.35 -0.98
N LEU A 62 12.73 11.18 -1.30
CA LEU A 62 13.43 9.89 -1.28
C LEU A 62 14.17 9.62 -2.60
N GLY A 63 14.09 10.56 -3.55
CA GLY A 63 14.64 10.44 -4.88
C GLY A 63 13.89 9.47 -5.79
N ILE A 64 12.70 8.99 -5.42
CA ILE A 64 11.91 8.04 -6.22
C ILE A 64 10.88 8.85 -7.03
N GLY A 65 11.16 9.02 -8.33
CA GLY A 65 10.30 9.75 -9.25
C GLY A 65 9.20 8.88 -9.88
N VAL A 66 9.44 7.57 -9.97
CA VAL A 66 8.45 6.59 -10.43
C VAL A 66 8.39 5.42 -9.46
N VAL A 67 7.24 5.18 -8.88
CA VAL A 67 7.02 4.03 -7.99
C VAL A 67 6.63 2.82 -8.83
N LYS A 68 7.41 1.74 -8.73
CA LYS A 68 7.15 0.44 -9.38
C LYS A 68 6.55 -0.56 -8.41
N LEU A 69 6.88 -0.40 -7.13
CA LEU A 69 6.37 -1.21 -6.04
C LEU A 69 6.06 -0.35 -4.82
N LEU A 70 4.91 -0.58 -4.22
CA LEU A 70 4.55 -0.06 -2.90
C LEU A 70 3.97 -1.19 -2.07
N CYS A 71 4.56 -1.47 -0.92
CA CYS A 71 4.01 -2.34 0.10
C CYS A 71 3.78 -1.54 1.37
N ILE A 72 2.58 -1.59 1.93
CA ILE A 72 2.29 -1.02 3.24
C ILE A 72 1.68 -2.09 4.11
N LYS A 73 2.22 -2.24 5.31
CA LYS A 73 1.76 -3.21 6.30
C LYS A 73 1.27 -2.49 7.54
N ASN A 74 0.03 -2.77 7.91
CA ASN A 74 -0.54 -2.32 9.16
C ASN A 74 -0.01 -3.19 10.31
N LEU A 75 0.70 -2.58 11.26
CA LEU A 75 1.20 -3.31 12.43
C LEU A 75 0.20 -3.35 13.58
N SER A 76 -0.92 -2.63 13.50
CA SER A 76 -1.97 -2.72 14.51
C SER A 76 -2.80 -3.98 14.31
N THR A 77 -3.11 -4.64 15.43
CA THR A 77 -4.06 -5.76 15.50
C THR A 77 -5.48 -5.31 15.86
N THR A 78 -5.70 -4.02 16.08
CA THR A 78 -6.96 -3.47 16.60
C THR A 78 -7.54 -2.33 15.80
N ASN A 79 -6.73 -1.63 14.99
CA ASN A 79 -7.17 -0.50 14.18
C ASN A 79 -6.74 -0.69 12.72
N GLN A 80 -7.63 -0.39 11.78
CA GLN A 80 -7.30 -0.31 10.36
C GLN A 80 -6.50 0.97 10.03
N ILE A 81 -5.79 0.97 8.91
CA ILE A 81 -5.22 2.18 8.28
C ILE A 81 -5.89 2.42 6.93
N ALA A 82 -5.77 3.65 6.42
CA ALA A 82 -6.36 4.07 5.14
C ALA A 82 -5.29 4.65 4.23
N LEU A 83 -5.13 4.16 3.00
CA LEU A 83 -4.30 4.84 1.99
C LEU A 83 -5.16 5.79 1.17
N SER A 84 -4.72 7.03 1.02
CA SER A 84 -5.45 8.04 0.27
C SER A 84 -4.51 8.99 -0.49
N ALA A 85 -5.12 9.83 -1.34
CA ALA A 85 -4.44 10.92 -2.00
C ALA A 85 -3.93 11.94 -0.98
N GLY A 86 -2.73 12.50 -1.21
CA GLY A 86 -2.32 13.75 -0.58
C GLY A 86 -3.25 14.92 -0.99
N TRP A 87 -3.34 15.94 -0.12
CA TRP A 87 -4.24 17.10 -0.31
C TRP A 87 -3.72 18.16 -1.28
N THR A 88 -2.40 18.25 -1.46
CA THR A 88 -1.77 19.20 -2.38
C THR A 88 -1.60 18.56 -3.76
N GLY A 89 -1.45 19.38 -4.82
CA GLY A 89 -1.53 19.01 -6.27
C GLY A 89 -0.59 17.90 -6.80
N SER A 90 0.02 17.16 -5.88
CA SER A 90 1.03 16.14 -6.02
C SER A 90 0.48 14.82 -5.51
N GLN A 91 -0.29 14.11 -6.35
CA GLN A 91 -1.05 12.92 -5.93
C GLN A 91 -0.41 11.64 -6.44
N PHE A 92 -0.49 10.58 -5.62
CA PHE A 92 -0.17 9.24 -6.07
C PHE A 92 -1.18 8.81 -7.14
N SER A 93 -0.72 8.40 -8.32
CA SER A 93 -1.60 8.23 -9.50
C SER A 93 -2.71 7.19 -9.34
N VAL A 94 -2.56 6.22 -8.44
CA VAL A 94 -3.62 5.25 -8.08
C VAL A 94 -4.67 5.85 -7.15
N PHE A 95 -4.24 6.78 -6.30
CA PHE A 95 -5.09 7.48 -5.34
C PHE A 95 -5.21 8.93 -5.81
N ARG A 96 -5.90 9.13 -6.95
CA ARG A 96 -6.27 10.48 -7.38
C ARG A 96 -7.57 10.87 -6.71
N GLN A 97 -7.56 12.04 -6.08
CA GLN A 97 -8.78 12.68 -5.62
C GLN A 97 -9.19 13.70 -6.69
N ASP A 98 -10.20 13.35 -7.49
CA ASP A 98 -10.92 14.35 -8.26
C ASP A 98 -11.78 15.15 -7.27
N VAL A 99 -11.44 16.42 -7.07
CA VAL A 99 -12.19 17.33 -6.18
C VAL A 99 -13.64 17.55 -6.63
N THR A 100 -13.98 17.17 -7.87
CA THR A 100 -15.33 17.26 -8.44
C THR A 100 -16.07 15.91 -8.43
N ALA A 101 -15.38 14.77 -8.45
CA ALA A 101 -15.97 13.44 -8.46
C ALA A 101 -15.57 12.63 -7.21
N TRP A 102 -16.44 12.69 -6.21
CA TRP A 102 -16.33 12.09 -4.86
C TRP A 102 -16.41 10.55 -4.81
N ASN A 103 -16.04 9.84 -5.89
CA ASN A 103 -16.65 8.54 -6.19
C ASN A 103 -15.74 7.31 -5.98
N PHE A 104 -14.46 7.46 -5.65
CA PHE A 104 -13.55 6.30 -5.56
C PHE A 104 -12.67 6.30 -4.31
N SER A 105 -13.28 6.09 -3.14
CA SER A 105 -12.65 5.40 -2.01
C SER A 105 -13.68 5.16 -0.89
N PRO A 106 -13.68 3.98 -0.23
CA PRO A 106 -14.52 3.78 0.94
C PRO A 106 -14.13 4.79 2.04
N MET A 107 -15.13 5.30 2.76
CA MET A 107 -14.91 6.17 3.91
C MET A 107 -14.38 5.33 5.06
N ILE A 108 -13.20 5.67 5.57
CA ILE A 108 -12.65 5.08 6.78
C ILE A 108 -12.65 6.15 7.86
N ASN A 109 -13.48 5.91 8.88
CA ASN A 109 -13.51 6.76 10.06
C ASN A 109 -12.39 6.31 11.01
N LEU A 110 -11.43 7.20 11.28
CA LEU A 110 -10.30 6.97 12.17
C LEU A 110 -10.45 7.78 13.47
N GLY A 111 -11.69 8.11 13.87
CA GLY A 111 -11.99 8.92 15.04
C GLY A 111 -12.32 10.37 14.65
N SER A 112 -11.46 11.34 15.00
CA SER A 112 -11.69 12.76 14.68
C SER A 112 -11.49 13.11 13.20
N LEU A 113 -10.88 12.20 12.42
CA LEU A 113 -10.61 12.36 11.01
C LEU A 113 -11.28 11.26 10.20
N THR A 114 -12.11 11.65 9.24
CA THR A 114 -12.63 10.73 8.23
C THR A 114 -11.73 10.80 7.00
N LEU A 115 -10.90 9.78 6.81
CA LEU A 115 -10.10 9.64 5.60
C LEU A 115 -10.84 8.73 4.62
N ARG A 116 -11.02 9.20 3.39
CA ARG A 116 -11.53 8.38 2.29
C ARG A 116 -10.32 7.74 1.63
N GLY A 117 -10.20 6.43 1.74
CA GLY A 117 -9.03 5.71 1.24
C GLY A 117 -9.25 4.21 1.18
N TYR A 118 -8.29 3.48 0.64
CA TYR A 118 -8.30 2.03 0.62
C TYR A 118 -7.91 1.50 2.01
N PRO A 119 -8.74 0.64 2.65
CA PRO A 119 -8.44 0.13 3.97
C PRO A 119 -7.37 -0.94 3.89
N ILE A 120 -6.39 -0.88 4.79
CA ILE A 120 -5.62 -2.05 5.20
C ILE A 120 -6.11 -2.44 6.59
N ARG A 121 -6.75 -3.61 6.66
CA ARG A 121 -7.26 -4.20 7.89
C ARG A 121 -6.15 -4.44 8.90
N GLU A 122 -6.55 -4.74 10.12
CA GLU A 122 -5.67 -5.05 11.24
C GLU A 122 -4.71 -6.20 10.88
N GLY A 123 -3.41 -6.00 11.08
CA GLY A 123 -2.35 -6.95 10.71
C GLY A 123 -2.19 -7.19 9.20
N GLY A 124 -3.00 -6.54 8.37
CA GLY A 124 -3.00 -6.70 6.93
C GLY A 124 -1.85 -5.98 6.24
N ALA A 125 -1.68 -6.29 4.96
CA ALA A 125 -0.78 -5.56 4.07
C ALA A 125 -1.46 -5.31 2.72
N MET A 126 -1.08 -4.22 2.07
CA MET A 126 -1.43 -3.92 0.69
C MET A 126 -0.16 -3.82 -0.13
N LEU A 127 -0.19 -4.45 -1.30
CA LEU A 127 0.91 -4.49 -2.25
C LEU A 127 0.41 -4.00 -3.60
N LEU A 128 1.06 -2.97 -4.13
CA LEU A 128 0.87 -2.47 -5.48
C LEU A 128 2.14 -2.70 -6.28
N SER A 129 1.99 -3.23 -7.48
CA SER A 129 3.08 -3.40 -8.43
C SER A 129 2.67 -2.88 -9.81
N CYS A 130 3.55 -2.10 -10.42
CA CYS A 130 3.44 -1.63 -11.79
C CYS A 130 4.83 -1.71 -12.44
N PRO A 131 5.18 -2.83 -13.08
CA PRO A 131 6.53 -3.07 -13.59
C PRO A 131 6.81 -2.41 -14.95
N ASN A 132 5.81 -1.77 -15.56
CA ASN A 132 6.02 -1.06 -16.82
C ASN A 132 6.87 0.22 -16.60
N SER A 133 7.44 0.76 -17.68
CA SER A 133 8.34 1.93 -17.61
C SER A 133 7.67 3.17 -16.99
N ALA A 134 6.36 3.34 -17.18
CA ALA A 134 5.60 4.45 -16.61
C ALA A 134 5.34 4.32 -15.09
N GLY A 135 5.35 3.09 -14.56
CA GLY A 135 5.04 2.76 -13.17
C GLY A 135 3.75 3.43 -12.68
N PHE A 136 3.70 3.73 -11.39
CA PHE A 136 2.78 4.73 -10.83
C PHE A 136 3.45 6.09 -10.97
N ALA A 137 3.27 6.71 -12.14
CA ALA A 137 3.85 8.01 -12.46
C ALA A 137 3.42 9.09 -11.46
N THR A 138 4.36 9.95 -11.09
CA THR A 138 4.15 11.16 -10.29
C THR A 138 3.51 12.25 -11.16
N THR A 139 2.49 12.95 -10.67
CA THR A 139 1.99 14.16 -11.35
C THR A 139 3.00 15.30 -11.19
N SER A 140 3.00 16.28 -12.10
CA SER A 140 3.89 17.45 -11.97
C SER A 140 3.63 18.15 -10.64
N GLY A 141 4.61 18.12 -9.73
CA GLY A 141 4.47 18.62 -8.36
C GLY A 141 4.85 17.61 -7.28
N GLY A 142 4.90 16.30 -7.57
CA GLY A 142 5.33 15.25 -6.63
C GLY A 142 4.26 14.18 -6.38
N SER A 143 4.55 13.21 -5.50
CA SER A 143 3.53 12.29 -4.98
C SER A 143 3.65 12.20 -3.48
N ILE A 144 2.66 12.79 -2.80
CA ILE A 144 2.42 12.57 -1.40
C ILE A 144 1.43 11.42 -1.30
N LEU A 145 1.91 10.25 -0.86
CA LEU A 145 1.03 9.21 -0.38
C LEU A 145 0.58 9.58 1.03
N ARG A 146 -0.72 9.73 1.23
CA ARG A 146 -1.28 9.93 2.56
C ARG A 146 -1.71 8.60 3.15
N ILE A 147 -1.33 8.38 4.39
CA ILE A 147 -1.70 7.17 5.15
C ILE A 147 -2.37 7.66 6.42
N GLY A 148 -3.62 7.25 6.62
CA GLY A 148 -4.40 7.51 7.80
C GLY A 148 -4.30 6.38 8.81
N GLY A 149 -4.23 6.71 10.09
CA GLY A 149 -4.37 5.72 11.16
C GLY A 149 -4.65 6.35 12.51
N THR A 150 -4.66 5.53 13.55
CA THR A 150 -4.87 6.00 14.92
C THR A 150 -3.56 6.54 15.50
N THR A 151 -3.60 7.63 16.28
CA THR A 151 -2.40 8.14 16.98
C THR A 151 -1.70 7.04 17.77
N GLY A 152 -0.37 6.93 17.61
CA GLY A 152 0.44 5.91 18.28
C GLY A 152 0.45 4.53 17.61
N GLN A 153 -0.37 4.31 16.58
CA GLN A 153 -0.31 3.10 15.75
C GLN A 153 0.89 3.17 14.80
N SER A 154 1.53 2.02 14.59
CA SER A 154 2.63 1.88 13.64
C SER A 154 2.22 1.17 12.35
N TYR A 155 2.98 1.45 11.30
CA TYR A 155 2.91 0.75 10.03
C TYR A 155 4.32 0.62 9.42
N GLU A 156 4.50 -0.31 8.51
CA GLU A 156 5.73 -0.44 7.69
C GLU A 156 5.40 -0.06 6.25
N ILE A 157 6.35 0.58 5.58
CA ILE A 157 6.26 0.95 4.17
C ILE A 157 7.53 0.51 3.45
N TYR A 158 7.36 -0.08 2.28
CA TYR A 158 8.44 -0.48 1.37
C TYR A 158 8.12 0.03 -0.02
N VAL A 159 9.11 0.64 -0.66
CA VAL A 159 8.96 1.28 -1.97
C VAL A 159 10.14 0.88 -2.85
N MET A 160 9.84 0.52 -4.09
CA MET A 160 10.85 0.35 -5.13
C MET A 160 10.49 1.21 -6.33
N GLY A 161 11.50 1.76 -7.00
CA GLY A 161 11.27 2.67 -8.10
C GLY A 161 12.55 3.17 -8.78
N THR A 162 12.39 4.24 -9.56
CA THR A 162 13.46 4.95 -10.26
C THR A 162 13.50 6.42 -9.86
#